data_AF-A0A7X7BYB3-F1
#
_entry.id   AF-A0A7X7BYB3-F1
#
_cell.length_a   1.000
_cell.length_b   1.000
_cell.length_c   1.000
_cell.angle_alpha   90.00
_cell.angle_beta   90.00
_cell.angle_gamma   90.00
#
_symmetry.space_group_name_H-M   'P 1'
#
loop_
_entity.id
_entity.type
_entity.pdbx_description
1 polymer ?
#
loop_
_entity_poly.entity_id
_entity_poly.type
_entity_poly.pdbx_seq_one_letter_code
_entity_poly.pdbx_strand_id
1 'polypeptide(L)'
;MAKKQLNNGVAVSNDALNGLFAEEVQVVKVGGANQLSKTAQLTQVATVIANEIFAKITADPETYQAKVLESQKSHDAMDELIDELYQLDTVDTSFLQSEPEETLEKMIRSQQSKRSRAKGKQMTKENYLNMMVGAISENLLRLVTGKPKSAGGGYVAKDIVYSEKDLEYLAQHPTELKKAIRNIQSKKSIMKSKADFDPQSERWQQLLQAEQQLKELRSHVNGAVNKEAKEALEAKQKLEEMLATRDLDSLPPEEAKQLLDAVKEMLASK
;
A
#
# COMPACT_ATOMS: atom_id res chain seq x y z
N MET A 1 -21.66 37.55 -58.61
CA MET A 1 -20.37 37.83 -57.92
C MET A 1 -20.65 37.82 -56.42
N ALA A 2 -20.46 36.69 -55.74
CA ALA A 2 -19.22 36.28 -55.07
C ALA A 2 -18.94 37.07 -53.77
N LYS A 3 -19.20 36.43 -52.63
CA LYS A 3 -18.19 36.15 -51.57
C LYS A 3 -18.80 35.29 -50.47
N LYS A 4 -18.48 34.00 -50.58
CA LYS A 4 -18.59 32.97 -49.54
C LYS A 4 -17.52 33.30 -48.50
N GLN A 5 -17.89 33.81 -47.32
CA GLN A 5 -16.97 33.81 -46.19
C GLN A 5 -17.00 32.42 -45.56
N LEU A 6 -15.97 31.65 -45.87
CA LEU A 6 -15.62 30.42 -45.16
C LEU A 6 -15.10 30.83 -43.78
N ASN A 7 -15.93 30.63 -42.76
CA ASN A 7 -15.51 30.70 -41.37
C ASN A 7 -14.90 29.34 -41.02
N ASN A 8 -13.68 29.09 -41.49
CA ASN A 8 -12.86 27.97 -41.02
C ASN A 8 -12.24 28.37 -39.67
N GLY A 9 -13.08 28.43 -38.64
CA GLY A 9 -12.62 28.27 -37.27
C GLY A 9 -12.31 26.79 -37.08
N VAL A 10 -11.04 26.44 -37.30
CA VAL A 10 -10.51 25.12 -36.98
C VAL A 10 -10.62 24.95 -35.46
N ALA A 11 -11.70 24.32 -35.02
CA ALA A 11 -11.81 23.73 -33.70
C ALA A 11 -10.91 22.48 -33.67
N VAL A 12 -9.60 22.70 -33.62
CA VAL A 12 -8.65 21.68 -33.17
C VAL A 12 -8.36 21.98 -31.71
N SER A 13 -8.00 20.93 -30.96
CA SER A 13 -7.48 20.94 -29.58
C SER A 13 -8.47 20.88 -28.42
N ASN A 14 -9.34 19.86 -28.43
CA ASN A 14 -9.62 19.11 -27.18
C ASN A 14 -9.87 17.62 -27.45
N ASP A 15 -10.32 17.24 -28.64
CA ASP A 15 -10.61 15.83 -28.97
C ASP A 15 -9.37 14.96 -29.25
N ALA A 16 -8.24 15.53 -29.65
CA ALA A 16 -7.06 14.75 -30.08
C ALA A 16 -6.44 13.90 -28.95
N LEU A 17 -6.53 14.37 -27.70
CA LEU A 17 -6.04 13.61 -26.53
C LEU A 17 -7.14 12.80 -25.84
N ASN A 18 -8.42 13.16 -26.01
CA ASN A 18 -9.54 12.46 -25.37
C ASN A 18 -9.62 11.00 -25.82
N GLY A 19 -9.24 10.67 -27.06
CA GLY A 19 -9.19 9.30 -27.56
C GLY A 19 -7.99 8.47 -27.07
N LEU A 20 -7.04 9.05 -26.33
CA LEU A 20 -5.82 8.36 -25.86
C LEU A 20 -6.00 7.64 -24.53
N PHE A 21 -7.06 7.95 -23.80
CA PHE A 21 -7.30 7.44 -22.46
C PHE A 21 -8.63 6.70 -22.40
N ALA A 22 -8.66 5.62 -21.64
CA ALA A 22 -9.91 4.93 -21.33
C ALA A 22 -10.81 5.81 -20.44
N GLU A 23 -12.12 5.59 -20.54
CA GLU A 23 -13.10 6.25 -19.66
C GLU A 23 -12.85 5.92 -18.18
N GLU A 24 -13.11 6.90 -17.32
CA GLU A 24 -13.00 6.72 -15.88
C GLU A 24 -14.12 5.83 -15.35
N VAL A 25 -13.77 4.62 -14.92
CA VAL A 25 -14.67 3.81 -14.10
C VAL A 25 -14.56 4.31 -12.65
N GLN A 26 -15.65 4.79 -12.07
CA GLN A 26 -15.66 5.20 -10.65
C GLN A 26 -15.28 4.01 -9.76
N VAL A 27 -14.11 4.10 -9.11
CA VAL A 27 -13.70 3.15 -8.07
C VAL A 27 -13.69 3.88 -6.73
N VAL A 28 -14.37 3.30 -5.74
CA VAL A 28 -14.41 3.80 -4.35
C VAL A 28 -12.99 3.84 -3.79
N LYS A 29 -12.48 5.05 -3.50
CA LYS A 29 -11.17 5.26 -2.88
C LYS A 29 -11.23 4.85 -1.40
N VAL A 30 -10.65 3.69 -1.07
CA VAL A 30 -10.39 3.30 0.33
C VAL A 30 -9.08 3.96 0.76
N GLY A 31 -9.19 5.11 1.43
CA GLY A 31 -8.05 5.87 1.96
C GLY A 31 -7.60 5.35 3.32
N GLY A 32 -6.28 5.21 3.51
CA GLY A 32 -5.68 4.87 4.80
C GLY A 32 -4.37 4.11 4.68
N ALA A 33 -3.33 4.75 4.15
CA ALA A 33 -1.97 4.23 4.23
C ALA A 33 -1.16 5.12 5.19
N ASN A 34 -0.41 4.50 6.10
CA ASN A 34 0.59 5.19 6.91
C ASN A 34 1.61 5.82 5.97
N GLN A 35 1.53 7.13 5.77
CA GLN A 35 2.47 7.86 4.92
C GLN A 35 3.75 8.13 5.71
N LEU A 36 4.90 7.88 5.08
CA LEU A 36 6.19 8.36 5.60
C LEU A 36 6.15 9.89 5.63
N SER A 37 6.84 10.49 6.61
CA SER A 37 6.60 11.87 7.08
C SER A 37 6.61 12.94 5.97
N LYS A 38 7.44 12.76 4.94
CA LYS A 38 7.58 13.69 3.80
C LYS A 38 7.02 13.19 2.46
N THR A 39 6.48 11.97 2.40
CA THR A 39 5.90 11.43 1.16
C THR A 39 4.68 12.22 0.70
N ALA A 40 3.90 12.76 1.63
CA ALA A 40 2.75 13.61 1.31
C ALA A 40 3.19 14.88 0.56
N GLN A 41 4.19 15.59 1.11
CA GLN A 41 4.74 16.81 0.54
C GLN A 41 5.37 16.54 -0.84
N LEU A 42 6.15 15.46 -0.97
CA LEU A 42 6.72 15.05 -2.26
C LEU A 42 5.62 14.76 -3.30
N THR A 43 4.57 14.04 -2.90
CA THR A 43 3.45 13.72 -3.80
C THR A 43 2.74 14.97 -4.26
N GLN A 44 2.54 15.95 -3.36
CA GLN A 44 1.88 17.21 -3.68
C GLN A 44 2.69 18.03 -4.69
N VAL A 45 3.99 18.19 -4.46
CA VAL A 45 4.90 18.87 -5.42
C VAL A 45 4.85 18.18 -6.78
N ALA A 46 4.97 16.84 -6.81
CA ALA A 46 4.90 16.07 -8.04
C ALA A 46 3.54 16.16 -8.74
N THR A 47 2.43 16.28 -8.01
CA THR A 47 1.09 16.51 -8.59
C THR A 47 0.97 17.87 -9.27
N VAL A 48 1.52 18.92 -8.67
CA VAL A 48 1.53 20.25 -9.30
C VAL A 48 2.31 20.19 -10.62
N ILE A 49 3.53 19.66 -10.59
CA ILE A 49 4.38 19.52 -11.79
C ILE A 49 3.70 18.66 -12.86
N ALA A 50 3.10 17.53 -12.49
CA ALA A 50 2.41 16.66 -13.44
C ALA A 50 1.26 17.37 -14.15
N ASN A 51 0.49 18.19 -13.42
CA ASN A 51 -0.60 18.96 -14.02
C ASN A 51 -0.07 20.07 -14.96
N GLU A 52 1.05 20.72 -14.61
CA GLU A 52 1.68 21.70 -15.49
C GLU A 52 2.22 21.07 -16.78
N ILE A 53 2.90 19.93 -16.69
CA ILE A 53 3.34 19.14 -17.84
C ILE A 53 2.14 18.76 -18.70
N PHE A 54 1.08 18.22 -18.07
CA PHE A 54 -0.11 17.80 -18.79
C PHE A 54 -0.82 18.98 -19.48
N ALA A 55 -0.84 20.16 -18.86
CA ALA A 55 -1.36 21.37 -19.49
C ALA A 55 -0.58 21.75 -20.76
N LYS A 56 0.76 21.65 -20.74
CA LYS A 56 1.60 21.87 -21.94
C LYS A 56 1.30 20.86 -23.04
N ILE A 57 1.15 19.58 -22.70
CA ILE A 57 0.76 18.52 -23.66
C ILE A 57 -0.59 18.85 -24.28
N THR A 58 -1.57 19.27 -23.48
CA THR A 58 -2.91 19.59 -24.00
C THR A 58 -2.95 20.83 -24.88
N ALA A 59 -2.02 21.76 -24.71
CA ALA A 59 -1.90 22.96 -25.53
C ALA A 59 -1.31 22.67 -26.93
N ASP A 60 -0.56 21.58 -27.09
CA ASP A 60 0.06 21.18 -28.36
C ASP A 60 -0.07 19.65 -28.61
N PRO A 61 -1.28 19.17 -28.89
CA PRO A 61 -1.51 17.74 -29.06
C PRO A 61 -0.80 17.16 -30.29
N GLU A 62 -0.58 17.95 -31.35
CA GLU A 62 0.08 17.48 -32.57
C GLU A 62 1.53 17.05 -32.31
N THR A 63 2.24 17.80 -31.46
CA THR A 63 3.60 17.47 -31.05
C THR A 63 3.65 16.30 -30.06
N TYR A 64 2.72 16.27 -29.08
CA TYR A 64 2.86 15.40 -27.91
C TYR A 64 2.05 14.11 -27.96
N GLN A 65 1.09 13.94 -28.86
CA GLN A 65 0.21 12.76 -28.91
C GLN A 65 0.99 11.44 -28.97
N ALA A 66 1.98 11.33 -29.87
CA ALA A 66 2.79 10.13 -30.02
C ALA A 66 3.65 9.85 -28.77
N LYS A 67 4.22 10.90 -28.17
CA LYS A 67 5.03 10.80 -26.94
C LYS A 67 4.18 10.36 -25.75
N VAL A 68 2.94 10.84 -25.66
CA VAL A 68 1.97 10.38 -24.66
C VAL A 68 1.72 8.89 -24.83
N LEU A 69 1.41 8.41 -26.04
CA LEU A 69 1.15 7.00 -26.30
C LEU A 69 2.34 6.09 -25.95
N GLU A 70 3.56 6.53 -26.23
CA GLU A 70 4.76 5.78 -25.88
C GLU A 70 5.02 5.78 -24.36
N SER A 71 4.86 6.94 -23.71
CA SER A 71 4.98 7.08 -22.26
C SER A 71 3.94 6.28 -21.46
N GLN A 72 2.80 5.93 -22.06
CA GLN A 72 1.83 5.01 -21.44
C GLN A 72 2.41 3.60 -21.26
N LYS A 73 3.38 3.19 -22.08
CA LYS A 73 3.94 1.84 -22.14
C LYS A 73 5.35 1.75 -21.55
N SER A 74 6.13 2.82 -21.66
CA SER A 74 7.53 2.86 -21.24
C SER A 74 7.76 3.84 -20.09
N HIS A 75 8.49 3.38 -19.06
CA HIS A 75 8.92 4.27 -17.98
C HIS A 75 9.97 5.26 -18.47
N ASP A 76 10.88 4.82 -19.33
CA ASP A 76 11.93 5.68 -19.89
C ASP A 76 11.32 6.77 -20.78
N ALA A 77 10.36 6.44 -21.64
CA ALA A 77 9.68 7.43 -22.48
C ALA A 77 8.86 8.45 -21.66
N MET A 78 8.31 8.03 -20.51
CA MET A 78 7.69 8.97 -19.57
C MET A 78 8.72 9.92 -18.96
N ASP A 79 9.90 9.42 -18.63
CA ASP A 79 10.96 10.23 -18.06
C ASP A 79 11.53 11.22 -19.09
N GLU A 80 11.75 10.79 -20.33
CA GLU A 80 12.14 11.66 -21.45
C GLU A 80 11.11 12.77 -21.69
N LEU A 81 9.81 12.42 -21.68
CA LEU A 81 8.73 13.40 -21.84
C LEU A 81 8.71 14.43 -20.68
N ILE A 82 8.99 14.00 -19.45
CA ILE A 82 9.08 14.90 -18.30
C ILE A 82 10.28 15.84 -18.44
N ASP A 83 11.45 15.29 -18.78
CA ASP A 83 12.70 16.06 -18.92
C ASP A 83 12.60 17.09 -20.06
N GLU A 84 11.87 16.79 -21.14
CA GLU A 84 11.58 17.74 -22.21
C GLU A 84 10.66 18.88 -21.79
N LEU A 85 9.68 18.59 -20.92
CA LEU A 85 8.61 19.54 -20.58
C LEU A 85 8.84 20.30 -19.28
N TYR A 86 9.78 19.85 -18.44
CA TYR A 86 10.00 20.43 -17.12
C TYR A 86 11.44 20.27 -16.60
N GLN A 87 12.00 21.36 -16.09
CA GLN A 87 13.34 21.37 -15.52
C GLN A 87 13.30 20.99 -14.02
N LEU A 88 13.45 19.70 -13.70
CA LEU A 88 13.27 19.18 -12.34
C LEU A 88 14.37 19.59 -11.33
N ASP A 89 15.56 19.95 -11.81
CA ASP A 89 16.67 20.44 -10.97
C ASP A 89 16.37 21.81 -10.30
N THR A 90 15.40 22.56 -10.83
CA THR A 90 14.95 23.85 -10.28
C THR A 90 13.95 23.71 -9.13
N VAL A 91 13.45 22.50 -8.88
CA VAL A 91 12.42 22.24 -7.87
C VAL A 91 13.03 22.23 -6.47
N ASP A 92 12.43 22.96 -5.54
CA ASP A 92 12.85 22.93 -4.13
C ASP A 92 12.61 21.55 -3.52
N THR A 93 13.70 20.87 -3.19
CA THR A 93 13.73 19.55 -2.55
C THR A 93 14.37 19.58 -1.15
N SER A 94 14.57 20.79 -0.59
CA SER A 94 15.19 20.98 0.73
C SER A 94 14.53 20.16 1.83
N PHE A 95 13.20 19.99 1.77
CA PHE A 95 12.41 19.22 2.73
C PHE A 95 12.75 17.71 2.78
N LEU A 96 13.47 17.18 1.78
CA LEU A 96 13.91 15.79 1.72
C LEU A 96 15.31 15.59 2.32
N GLN A 97 16.10 16.65 2.47
CA GLN A 97 17.49 16.55 2.96
C GLN A 97 17.58 16.10 4.42
N SER A 98 16.50 16.31 5.20
CA SER A 98 16.43 15.88 6.60
C SER A 98 16.07 14.40 6.79
N GLU A 99 15.69 13.69 5.71
CA GLU A 99 15.29 12.29 5.81
C GLU A 99 16.51 11.36 5.79
N PRO A 100 16.54 10.30 6.62
CA PRO A 100 17.59 9.28 6.55
C PRO A 100 17.66 8.62 5.18
N GLU A 101 18.86 8.23 4.74
CA GLU A 101 19.07 7.57 3.45
C GLU A 101 18.19 6.33 3.27
N GLU A 102 18.05 5.50 4.32
CA GLU A 102 17.18 4.32 4.29
C GLU A 102 15.70 4.69 4.05
N THR A 103 15.25 5.83 4.58
CA THR A 103 13.89 6.34 4.34
C THR A 103 13.76 6.80 2.89
N LEU A 104 14.74 7.54 2.37
CA LEU A 104 14.75 7.97 0.96
C LEU A 104 14.73 6.78 0.00
N GLU A 105 15.47 5.70 0.29
CA GLU A 105 15.41 4.47 -0.50
C GLU A 105 14.04 3.81 -0.46
N LYS A 106 13.41 3.73 0.72
CA LYS A 106 12.03 3.21 0.85
C LYS A 106 11.04 4.08 0.08
N MET A 107 11.24 5.40 0.07
CA MET A 107 10.44 6.32 -0.73
C MET A 107 10.63 6.06 -2.23
N ILE A 108 11.86 5.91 -2.72
CA ILE A 108 12.14 5.58 -4.14
C ILE A 108 11.40 4.29 -4.53
N ARG A 109 11.54 3.21 -3.74
CA ARG A 109 10.85 1.94 -3.99
C ARG A 109 9.33 2.09 -3.98
N SER A 110 8.80 2.94 -3.10
CA SER A 110 7.37 3.25 -3.05
C SER A 110 6.89 3.93 -4.34
N GLN A 111 7.65 4.90 -4.87
CA GLN A 111 7.30 5.58 -6.12
C GLN A 111 7.42 4.67 -7.35
N GLN A 112 8.46 3.82 -7.41
CA GLN A 112 8.59 2.79 -8.44
C GLN A 112 7.41 1.82 -8.44
N SER A 113 6.99 1.37 -7.24
CA SER A 113 5.80 0.54 -7.09
C SER A 113 4.53 1.27 -7.57
N LYS A 114 4.38 2.56 -7.25
CA LYS A 114 3.25 3.37 -7.71
C LYS A 114 3.20 3.48 -9.23
N ARG A 115 4.33 3.80 -9.89
CA ARG A 115 4.45 3.83 -11.36
C ARG A 115 4.06 2.49 -11.98
N SER A 116 4.67 1.40 -11.51
CA SER A 116 4.44 0.05 -12.04
C SER A 116 2.98 -0.38 -11.88
N ARG A 117 2.38 -0.08 -10.72
CA ARG A 117 0.96 -0.36 -10.46
C ARG A 117 0.04 0.44 -11.37
N ALA A 118 0.32 1.73 -11.59
CA ALA A 118 -0.48 2.58 -12.48
C ALA A 118 -0.42 2.09 -13.94
N LYS A 119 0.76 1.72 -14.43
CA LYS A 119 0.96 1.14 -15.77
C LYS A 119 0.17 -0.15 -16.00
N GLY A 120 0.04 -1.00 -14.98
CA GLY A 120 -0.70 -2.27 -15.08
C GLY A 120 -2.23 -2.14 -15.02
N LYS A 121 -2.76 -0.94 -14.75
CA LYS A 121 -4.20 -0.67 -14.76
C LYS A 121 -4.66 -0.24 -16.15
N GLN A 122 -5.97 -0.19 -16.35
CA GLN A 122 -6.53 0.44 -17.53
C GLN A 122 -6.06 1.90 -17.61
N MET A 123 -5.56 2.31 -18.77
CA MET A 123 -4.90 3.61 -18.94
C MET A 123 -5.92 4.75 -19.08
N THR A 124 -6.53 5.13 -17.97
CA THR A 124 -7.33 6.35 -17.85
C THR A 124 -6.42 7.57 -17.65
N LYS A 125 -6.95 8.78 -17.85
CA LYS A 125 -6.22 10.03 -17.58
C LYS A 125 -5.73 10.09 -16.13
N GLU A 126 -6.56 9.70 -15.17
CA GLU A 126 -6.17 9.65 -13.75
C GLU A 126 -5.01 8.66 -13.51
N ASN A 127 -5.04 7.47 -14.11
CA ASN A 127 -3.96 6.49 -13.97
C ASN A 127 -2.67 6.97 -14.64
N TYR A 128 -2.77 7.65 -15.79
CA TYR A 128 -1.63 8.28 -16.45
C TYR A 128 -1.00 9.38 -15.59
N LEU A 129 -1.80 10.30 -15.04
CA LEU A 129 -1.32 11.32 -14.11
C LEU A 129 -0.70 10.69 -12.85
N ASN A 130 -1.30 9.64 -12.31
CA ASN A 130 -0.72 8.91 -11.17
C ASN A 130 0.65 8.29 -11.49
N MET A 131 0.83 7.81 -12.72
CA MET A 131 2.10 7.30 -13.21
C MET A 131 3.13 8.42 -13.33
N MET A 132 2.75 9.56 -13.92
CA MET A 132 3.60 10.77 -14.04
C MET A 132 3.95 11.37 -12.67
N VAL A 133 3.04 11.38 -11.70
CA VAL A 133 3.32 11.83 -10.32
C VAL A 133 4.31 10.92 -9.63
N GLY A 134 4.11 9.59 -9.72
CA GLY A 134 5.12 8.64 -9.27
C GLY A 134 6.45 8.88 -9.97
N ALA A 135 6.38 9.40 -11.20
CA ALA A 135 7.55 9.65 -12.00
C ALA A 135 8.43 10.79 -11.55
N ILE A 136 7.83 11.96 -11.50
CA ILE A 136 8.43 13.17 -10.98
C ILE A 136 8.94 12.92 -9.56
N SER A 137 8.14 12.24 -8.71
CA SER A 137 8.54 11.94 -7.33
C SER A 137 9.83 11.10 -7.26
N GLU A 138 9.95 10.06 -8.08
CA GLU A 138 11.19 9.26 -8.14
C GLU A 138 12.37 10.09 -8.64
N ASN A 139 12.19 10.92 -9.68
CA ASN A 139 13.26 11.75 -10.25
C ASN A 139 13.76 12.76 -9.22
N LEU A 140 12.87 13.43 -8.49
CA LEU A 140 13.22 14.35 -7.42
C LEU A 140 14.01 13.66 -6.30
N LEU A 141 13.59 12.45 -5.88
CA LEU A 141 14.34 11.68 -4.88
C LEU A 141 15.74 11.27 -5.37
N ARG A 142 15.88 11.00 -6.67
CA ARG A 142 17.17 10.66 -7.28
C ARG A 142 18.09 11.85 -7.41
N LEU A 143 17.56 13.03 -7.70
CA LEU A 143 18.31 14.29 -7.66
C LEU A 143 18.84 14.56 -6.25
N VAL A 144 18.01 14.36 -5.21
CA VAL A 144 18.44 14.53 -3.80
C VAL A 144 19.49 13.51 -3.39
N THR A 145 19.34 12.25 -3.80
CA THR A 145 20.24 11.16 -3.38
C THR A 145 21.48 11.00 -4.27
N GLY A 146 21.53 11.66 -5.43
CA GLY A 146 22.56 11.46 -6.45
C GLY A 146 22.55 10.07 -7.09
N LYS A 147 21.53 9.24 -6.84
CA LYS A 147 21.48 7.83 -7.28
C LYS A 147 20.88 7.71 -8.69
N PRO A 148 21.63 7.27 -9.71
CA PRO A 148 21.10 7.08 -11.05
C PRO A 148 20.02 6.00 -11.10
N LYS A 149 19.16 6.04 -12.10
CA LYS A 149 18.18 4.98 -12.35
C LYS A 149 18.88 3.69 -12.75
N SER A 150 18.64 2.62 -12.00
CA SER A 150 19.08 1.29 -12.38
C SER A 150 18.07 0.67 -13.36
N ALA A 151 18.49 0.44 -14.59
CA ALA A 151 17.73 -0.41 -15.52
C ALA A 151 17.64 -1.82 -14.92
N GLY A 152 16.42 -2.31 -14.64
CA GLY A 152 16.21 -3.72 -14.28
C GLY A 152 16.10 -4.07 -12.79
N GLY A 153 16.01 -3.10 -11.88
CA GLY A 153 15.74 -3.34 -10.46
C GLY A 153 14.30 -3.74 -10.14
N GLY A 154 13.72 -4.70 -10.87
CA GLY A 154 12.40 -5.24 -10.56
C GLY A 154 12.45 -5.95 -9.21
N TYR A 155 11.72 -5.43 -8.22
CA TYR A 155 11.51 -6.13 -6.96
C TYR A 155 10.93 -7.53 -7.26
N VAL A 156 11.73 -8.58 -7.03
CA VAL A 156 11.25 -9.95 -7.13
C VAL A 156 10.10 -10.08 -6.14
N ALA A 157 8.91 -10.34 -6.67
CA ALA A 157 7.74 -10.48 -5.84
C ALA A 157 7.98 -11.61 -4.85
N LYS A 158 8.14 -11.28 -3.55
CA LYS A 158 8.17 -12.29 -2.47
C LYS A 158 7.06 -13.31 -2.68
N ASP A 159 7.42 -14.58 -2.48
CA ASP A 159 6.54 -15.73 -2.60
C ASP A 159 5.22 -15.52 -1.86
N ILE A 160 4.14 -16.03 -2.46
CA ILE A 160 2.78 -15.96 -1.92
C ILE A 160 2.51 -17.14 -0.97
N VAL A 161 3.29 -18.21 -1.11
CA VAL A 161 3.16 -19.46 -0.37
C VAL A 161 3.92 -19.36 0.95
N TYR A 162 3.25 -19.72 2.04
CA TYR A 162 3.85 -19.81 3.36
C TYR A 162 4.28 -21.26 3.63
N SER A 163 5.52 -21.44 4.09
CA SER A 163 5.99 -22.75 4.55
C SER A 163 5.40 -23.09 5.91
N GLU A 164 5.46 -24.37 6.31
CA GLU A 164 5.04 -24.80 7.67
C GLU A 164 5.77 -24.01 8.76
N LYS A 165 7.08 -23.77 8.59
CA LYS A 165 7.89 -22.96 9.52
C LYS A 165 7.40 -21.51 9.61
N ASP A 166 6.96 -20.93 8.50
CA ASP A 166 6.40 -19.58 8.50
C ASP A 166 5.07 -19.54 9.27
N LEU A 167 4.22 -20.55 9.08
CA LEU A 167 2.93 -20.65 9.77
C LEU A 167 3.11 -20.85 11.28
N GLU A 168 4.06 -21.68 11.71
CA GLU A 168 4.42 -21.85 13.12
C GLU A 168 4.90 -20.53 13.75
N TYR A 169 5.77 -19.80 13.05
CA TYR A 169 6.23 -18.49 13.52
C TYR A 169 5.06 -17.51 13.65
N LEU A 170 4.19 -17.43 12.63
CA LEU A 170 3.04 -16.52 12.62
C LEU A 170 2.00 -16.87 13.68
N ALA A 171 1.87 -18.15 14.07
CA ALA A 171 0.99 -18.59 15.15
C ALA A 171 1.37 -17.93 16.48
N GLN A 172 2.68 -17.81 16.73
CA GLN A 172 3.25 -17.22 17.95
C GLN A 172 3.32 -15.69 17.90
N HIS A 173 3.16 -15.08 16.73
CA HIS A 173 3.32 -13.63 16.51
C HIS A 173 2.05 -13.00 15.91
N PRO A 174 0.99 -12.74 16.71
CA PRO A 174 -0.29 -12.22 16.23
C PRO A 174 -0.20 -10.89 15.45
N THR A 175 0.75 -10.03 15.80
CA THR A 175 1.01 -8.77 15.10
C THR A 175 1.54 -8.99 13.69
N GLU A 176 2.44 -9.96 13.51
CA GLU A 176 3.00 -10.34 12.21
C GLU A 176 1.96 -11.09 11.38
N LEU A 177 1.14 -11.96 11.99
CA LEU A 177 0.00 -12.60 11.33
C LEU A 177 -0.99 -11.58 10.76
N LYS A 178 -1.33 -10.54 11.54
CA LYS A 178 -2.20 -9.44 11.06
C LYS A 178 -1.57 -8.69 9.87
N LYS A 179 -0.24 -8.45 9.90
CA LYS A 179 0.48 -7.82 8.78
C LYS A 179 0.50 -8.73 7.55
N ALA A 180 0.73 -10.03 7.72
CA ALA A 180 0.73 -11.03 6.64
C ALA A 180 -0.64 -11.07 5.93
N ILE A 181 -1.73 -11.16 6.68
CA ILE A 181 -3.10 -11.12 6.13
C ILE A 181 -3.32 -9.82 5.33
N ARG A 182 -2.96 -8.66 5.91
CA ARG A 182 -3.10 -7.36 5.23
C ARG A 182 -2.27 -7.29 3.96
N ASN A 183 -1.06 -7.86 3.95
CA ASN A 183 -0.21 -7.91 2.77
C ASN A 183 -0.84 -8.73 1.64
N ILE A 184 -1.39 -9.91 1.95
CA ILE A 184 -2.11 -10.74 0.96
C ILE A 184 -3.34 -9.99 0.44
N GLN A 185 -4.12 -9.35 1.31
CA GLN A 185 -5.27 -8.53 0.92
C GLN A 185 -4.88 -7.37 0.00
N SER A 186 -3.75 -6.70 0.28
CA SER A 186 -3.21 -5.66 -0.59
C SER A 186 -2.81 -6.22 -1.96
N LYS A 187 -2.10 -7.36 -2.00
CA LYS A 187 -1.75 -8.05 -3.26
C LYS A 187 -2.99 -8.42 -4.08
N LYS A 188 -4.06 -8.90 -3.41
CA LYS A 188 -5.36 -9.17 -4.06
C LYS A 188 -5.98 -7.90 -4.66
N SER A 189 -6.07 -6.84 -3.86
CA SER A 189 -6.62 -5.56 -4.33
C SER A 189 -5.85 -5.03 -5.55
N ILE A 190 -4.52 -5.14 -5.54
CA ILE A 190 -3.66 -4.77 -6.68
C ILE A 190 -4.01 -5.60 -7.92
N MET A 191 -4.04 -6.92 -7.78
CA MET A 191 -4.27 -7.82 -8.90
C MET A 191 -5.65 -7.61 -9.52
N LYS A 192 -6.68 -7.44 -8.70
CA LYS A 192 -8.06 -7.13 -9.15
C LYS A 192 -8.16 -5.80 -9.90
N SER A 193 -7.26 -4.85 -9.62
CA SER A 193 -7.27 -3.54 -10.28
C SER A 193 -6.59 -3.52 -11.65
N LYS A 194 -5.92 -4.61 -12.06
CA LYS A 194 -5.24 -4.68 -13.35
C LYS A 194 -6.22 -4.78 -14.52
N ALA A 195 -5.83 -4.27 -15.69
CA ALA A 195 -6.67 -4.30 -16.88
C ALA A 195 -6.94 -5.73 -17.39
N ASP A 196 -5.96 -6.61 -17.24
CA ASP A 196 -5.96 -8.01 -17.66
C ASP A 196 -6.33 -8.98 -16.53
N PHE A 197 -7.05 -8.50 -15.50
CA PHE A 197 -7.38 -9.32 -14.34
C PHE A 197 -8.23 -10.54 -14.73
N ASP A 198 -7.70 -11.71 -14.42
CA ASP A 198 -8.41 -12.99 -14.56
C ASP A 198 -8.63 -13.65 -13.18
N PRO A 199 -9.89 -13.86 -12.75
CA PRO A 199 -10.21 -14.56 -11.51
C PRO A 199 -9.82 -16.06 -11.52
N GLN A 200 -9.53 -16.65 -12.69
CA GLN A 200 -9.07 -18.04 -12.81
C GLN A 200 -7.55 -18.18 -12.87
N SER A 201 -6.82 -17.06 -12.89
CA SER A 201 -5.36 -17.10 -12.94
C SER A 201 -4.75 -17.82 -11.73
N GLU A 202 -3.72 -18.64 -11.97
CA GLU A 202 -3.04 -19.44 -10.95
C GLU A 202 -2.59 -18.58 -9.76
N ARG A 203 -2.01 -17.42 -10.05
CA ARG A 203 -1.56 -16.47 -9.02
C ARG A 203 -2.70 -15.91 -8.18
N TRP A 204 -3.89 -15.71 -8.73
CA TRP A 204 -5.05 -15.27 -7.97
C TRP A 204 -5.53 -16.37 -7.01
N GLN A 205 -5.58 -17.61 -7.49
CA GLN A 205 -5.94 -18.77 -6.68
C GLN A 205 -4.95 -18.98 -5.52
N GLN A 206 -3.65 -18.85 -5.76
CA GLN A 206 -2.63 -18.87 -4.70
C GLN A 206 -2.86 -17.80 -3.62
N LEU A 207 -3.26 -16.58 -4.02
CA LEU A 207 -3.59 -15.51 -3.06
C LEU A 207 -4.85 -15.83 -2.23
N LEU A 208 -5.84 -16.50 -2.83
CA LEU A 208 -7.04 -16.92 -2.09
C LEU A 208 -6.70 -17.99 -1.05
N GLN A 209 -5.93 -19.00 -1.45
CA GLN A 209 -5.49 -20.07 -0.55
C GLN A 209 -4.63 -19.54 0.60
N ALA A 210 -3.64 -18.68 0.30
CA ALA A 210 -2.81 -18.07 1.33
C ALA A 210 -3.62 -17.19 2.31
N GLU A 211 -4.61 -16.43 1.82
CA GLU A 211 -5.48 -15.65 2.71
C GLU A 211 -6.32 -16.55 3.62
N GLN A 212 -6.83 -17.66 3.08
CA GLN A 212 -7.62 -18.62 3.85
C GLN A 212 -6.78 -19.27 4.95
N GLN A 213 -5.59 -19.80 4.61
CA GLN A 213 -4.67 -20.41 5.58
C GLN A 213 -4.34 -19.46 6.74
N LEU A 214 -4.00 -18.20 6.44
CA LEU A 214 -3.69 -17.22 7.48
C LEU A 214 -4.91 -16.82 8.33
N LYS A 215 -6.11 -16.80 7.75
CA LYS A 215 -7.36 -16.52 8.49
C LYS A 215 -7.74 -17.67 9.42
N GLU A 216 -7.58 -18.90 8.95
CA GLU A 216 -7.76 -20.10 9.76
C GLU A 216 -6.79 -20.08 10.94
N LEU A 217 -5.50 -19.84 10.67
CA LEU A 217 -4.48 -19.67 11.72
C LEU A 217 -4.88 -18.60 12.74
N ARG A 218 -5.35 -17.43 12.28
CA ARG A 218 -5.80 -16.35 13.16
C ARG A 218 -7.02 -16.76 14.01
N SER A 219 -7.95 -17.51 13.43
CA SER A 219 -9.13 -18.03 14.13
C SER A 219 -8.71 -19.00 15.25
N HIS A 220 -7.78 -19.93 14.95
CA HIS A 220 -7.24 -20.86 15.92
C HIS A 220 -6.49 -20.15 17.06
N VAL A 221 -5.60 -19.20 16.74
CA VAL A 221 -4.86 -18.42 17.74
C VAL A 221 -5.82 -17.62 18.63
N ASN A 222 -6.80 -16.92 18.05
CA ASN A 222 -7.78 -16.17 18.82
C ASN A 222 -8.70 -17.07 19.66
N GLY A 223 -9.04 -18.26 19.16
CA GLY A 223 -9.82 -19.24 19.91
C GLY A 223 -9.08 -19.77 21.13
N ALA A 224 -7.78 -20.07 20.98
CA ALA A 224 -6.92 -20.48 22.08
C ALA A 224 -6.75 -19.37 23.13
N VAL A 225 -6.43 -18.14 22.69
CA VAL A 225 -6.30 -16.98 23.57
C VAL A 225 -7.60 -16.68 24.33
N ASN A 226 -8.76 -16.80 23.67
CA ASN A 226 -10.05 -16.62 24.34
C ASN A 226 -10.35 -17.70 25.37
N LYS A 227 -9.91 -18.94 25.13
CA LYS A 227 -10.07 -20.05 26.09
C LYS A 227 -9.19 -19.82 27.32
N GLU A 228 -7.91 -19.53 27.14
CA GLU A 228 -6.98 -19.22 28.24
C GLU A 228 -7.43 -17.98 29.03
N ALA A 229 -7.88 -16.93 28.35
CA ALA A 229 -8.39 -15.72 29.01
C ALA A 229 -9.68 -15.98 29.80
N LYS A 230 -10.55 -16.86 29.30
CA LYS A 230 -11.77 -17.27 30.01
C LYS A 230 -11.45 -18.11 31.24
N GLU A 231 -10.55 -19.09 31.12
CA GLU A 231 -10.09 -19.91 32.24
C GLU A 231 -9.39 -19.05 33.32
N ALA A 232 -8.57 -18.07 32.91
CA ALA A 232 -7.95 -17.12 33.83
C ALA A 232 -8.97 -16.20 34.52
N LEU A 233 -10.03 -15.78 33.82
CA LEU A 233 -11.09 -14.96 34.39
C LEU A 233 -11.94 -15.76 35.40
N GLU A 234 -12.29 -17.01 35.07
CA GLU A 234 -13.01 -17.92 35.96
C GLU A 234 -12.19 -18.25 37.21
N ALA A 235 -10.89 -18.50 37.06
CA ALA A 235 -9.98 -18.70 38.19
C ALA A 235 -9.92 -17.45 39.08
N LYS A 236 -9.84 -16.25 38.49
CA LYS A 236 -9.86 -14.98 39.24
C LYS A 236 -11.16 -14.78 40.01
N GLN A 237 -12.31 -15.07 39.39
CA GLN A 237 -13.63 -14.95 40.03
C GLN A 237 -13.77 -15.91 41.21
N LYS A 238 -13.35 -17.16 41.07
CA LYS A 238 -13.33 -18.12 42.19
C LYS A 238 -12.45 -17.63 43.35
N LEU A 239 -11.31 -17.03 43.03
CA LEU A 239 -10.38 -16.48 44.03
C LEU A 239 -10.99 -15.27 44.75
N GLU A 240 -11.67 -14.37 44.03
CA GLU A 240 -12.42 -13.25 44.60
C GLU A 240 -13.57 -13.72 45.50
N GLU A 241 -14.34 -14.74 45.10
CA GLU A 241 -15.41 -15.33 45.92
C GLU A 241 -14.89 -16.01 47.20
N MET A 242 -13.79 -16.76 47.09
CA MET A 242 -13.14 -17.42 48.23
C MET A 242 -12.58 -16.41 49.25
N LEU A 243 -12.09 -15.27 48.79
CA LEU A 243 -11.57 -14.20 49.64
C LEU A 243 -12.68 -13.30 50.22
N ALA A 244 -13.77 -13.07 49.47
CA ALA A 244 -14.87 -12.20 49.90
C ALA A 244 -15.69 -12.80 51.07
N THR A 245 -15.68 -14.11 51.23
CA THR A 245 -16.46 -14.83 52.26
C THR A 245 -15.69 -15.08 53.55
N ARG A 246 -14.43 -14.64 53.64
CA ARG A 246 -13.54 -14.95 54.78
C ARG A 246 -12.95 -13.68 55.39
N ASP A 247 -12.95 -13.64 56.72
CA ASP A 247 -12.28 -12.60 57.49
C ASP A 247 -10.79 -12.94 57.63
N LEU A 248 -9.97 -12.31 56.80
CA LEU A 248 -8.55 -12.63 56.65
C LEU A 248 -7.73 -12.26 57.90
N ASP A 249 -8.23 -11.35 58.74
CA ASP A 249 -7.53 -10.86 59.92
C ASP A 249 -7.69 -11.77 61.15
N SER A 250 -8.67 -12.69 61.12
CA SER A 250 -8.99 -13.61 62.21
C SER A 250 -8.85 -15.10 61.85
N LEU A 251 -8.18 -15.39 60.73
CA LEU A 251 -8.12 -16.73 60.16
C LEU A 251 -7.18 -17.68 60.94
N PRO A 252 -7.64 -18.88 61.37
CA PRO A 252 -6.79 -19.86 62.05
C PRO A 252 -5.63 -20.35 61.16
N PRO A 253 -4.45 -20.68 61.72
CA PRO A 253 -3.26 -21.08 60.96
C PRO A 253 -3.49 -22.27 59.99
N GLU A 254 -4.30 -23.24 60.41
CA GLU A 254 -4.65 -24.40 59.58
C GLU A 254 -5.53 -24.01 58.38
N GLU A 255 -6.49 -23.11 58.58
CA GLU A 255 -7.35 -22.63 57.50
C GLU A 255 -6.58 -21.71 56.53
N ALA A 256 -5.62 -20.94 57.04
CA ALA A 256 -4.77 -20.08 56.23
C ALA A 256 -3.85 -20.92 55.32
N LYS A 257 -3.35 -22.05 55.84
CA LYS A 257 -2.54 -23.00 55.08
C LYS A 257 -3.36 -23.70 53.99
N GLN A 258 -4.57 -24.15 54.31
CA GLN A 258 -5.49 -24.74 53.32
C GLN A 258 -5.83 -23.77 52.20
N LEU A 259 -6.04 -22.49 52.52
CA LEU A 259 -6.34 -21.45 51.54
C LEU A 259 -5.15 -21.16 50.62
N LEU A 260 -3.94 -21.14 51.19
CA LEU A 260 -2.69 -21.02 50.43
C LEU A 260 -2.47 -22.21 49.48
N ASP A 261 -2.76 -23.43 49.93
CA ASP A 261 -2.59 -24.62 49.12
C ASP A 261 -3.63 -24.68 47.98
N ALA A 262 -4.88 -24.29 48.23
CA ALA A 262 -5.90 -24.15 47.18
C ALA A 262 -5.53 -23.08 46.12
N VAL A 263 -4.94 -21.95 46.54
CA VAL A 263 -4.44 -20.92 45.62
C VAL A 263 -3.25 -21.43 44.80
N LYS A 264 -2.33 -22.19 45.41
CA LYS A 264 -1.21 -22.80 44.70
C LYS A 264 -1.68 -23.81 43.66
N GLU A 265 -2.67 -24.63 44.00
CA GLU A 265 -3.23 -25.62 43.08
C GLU A 265 -3.91 -24.95 41.87
N MET A 266 -4.67 -23.86 42.09
CA MET A 266 -5.26 -23.05 41.02
C MET A 266 -4.22 -22.32 40.15
N LEU A 267 -3.06 -21.97 40.70
CA LEU A 267 -1.96 -21.37 39.93
C LEU A 267 -1.10 -22.42 39.19
N ALA A 268 -1.06 -23.65 39.70
CA ALA A 268 -0.30 -24.76 39.12
C ALA A 268 -1.04 -25.48 37.98
N SER A 269 -2.37 -25.30 37.86
CA SER A 269 -3.16 -25.85 36.75
C SER A 269 -3.06 -25.03 35.44
N LYS A 270 -2.03 -24.20 35.29
CA LYS A 270 -1.71 -23.46 34.06
C LYS A 270 -0.90 -24.31 33.08
#